data_AF-A0A2N8MH75-F1
#
_entry.id   AF-A0A2N8MH75-F1
#
_cell.length_a   1.000
_cell.length_b   1.000
_cell.length_c   1.000
_cell.angle_alpha   90.00
_cell.angle_beta   90.00
_cell.angle_gamma   90.00
#
_symmetry.space_group_name_H-M   'P 1'
#
loop_
_entity.id
_entity.type
_entity.pdbx_description
1 polymer ?
#
loop_
_entity_poly.entity_id
_entity_poly.type
_entity_poly.pdbx_seq_one_letter_code
_entity_poly.pdbx_strand_id
1 'polypeptide(L)' 'MIRTTARRARTPHRCCDVTHRQPCIQPGTVYLEHVAAPDHDDIGNTGWWRQPECADDARAYQRGHLIDAREARP' A
#
# COMPACT_ATOMS: atom_id res chain seq x y z
N MET A 1 -2.10 13.20 -8.81
CA MET A 1 -1.07 12.84 -7.80
C MET A 1 -1.38 11.49 -7.14
N ILE A 2 -0.39 10.62 -6.86
CA ILE A 2 -0.58 9.40 -6.05
C ILE A 2 -0.19 9.69 -4.60
N ARG A 3 -1.09 9.40 -3.65
CA ARG A 3 -0.82 9.48 -2.22
C ARG A 3 -0.53 8.10 -1.65
N THR A 4 0.66 7.92 -1.10
CA THR A 4 1.06 6.68 -0.39
C THR A 4 0.96 6.91 1.11
N THR A 5 0.25 6.02 1.83
CA THR A 5 0.08 6.12 3.28
C THR A 5 0.32 4.77 3.95
N ALA A 6 1.13 4.72 5.01
CA ALA A 6 1.28 3.52 5.82
C ALA A 6 0.06 3.32 6.76
N ARG A 7 -0.50 2.12 6.76
CA ARG A 7 -1.71 1.75 7.51
C ARG A 7 -1.54 0.40 8.18
N ARG A 8 -2.28 0.18 9.28
CA ARG A 8 -2.39 -1.16 9.89
C ARG A 8 -3.67 -1.82 9.39
N ALA A 9 -3.54 -3.02 8.85
CA ALA A 9 -4.66 -3.78 8.32
C ALA A 9 -5.63 -4.15 9.46
N ARG A 10 -6.92 -3.89 9.27
CA ARG A 10 -7.99 -4.38 10.16
C ARG A 10 -8.66 -5.64 9.61
N THR A 11 -8.56 -5.82 8.31
CA THR A 11 -9.10 -6.95 7.54
C THR A 11 -8.00 -7.47 6.61
N PRO A 12 -8.09 -8.71 6.12
CA PRO A 12 -7.15 -9.20 5.12
C PRO A 12 -7.19 -8.34 3.85
N HIS A 13 -6.03 -8.06 3.28
CA HIS A 13 -5.90 -7.40 1.97
C HIS A 13 -5.03 -8.24 1.05
N ARG A 14 -5.32 -8.21 -0.25
CA ARG A 14 -4.41 -8.78 -1.23
C ARG A 14 -3.29 -7.77 -1.50
N CYS A 15 -2.04 -8.23 -1.44
CA CYS A 15 -0.95 -7.42 -1.98
C CYS A 15 -1.10 -7.37 -3.50
N CYS A 16 -1.04 -6.19 -4.10
CA CYS A 16 -1.30 -6.03 -5.53
C CYS A 16 -0.03 -6.03 -6.41
N ASP A 17 1.17 -6.20 -5.85
CA ASP A 17 2.42 -6.15 -6.63
C ASP A 17 2.87 -7.52 -7.15
N VAL A 18 3.35 -7.59 -8.39
CA VAL A 18 3.67 -8.83 -9.12
C VAL A 18 4.88 -9.61 -8.58
N THR A 19 5.66 -9.06 -7.65
CA THR A 19 6.85 -9.69 -7.05
C THR A 19 6.57 -10.71 -5.93
N HIS A 20 5.29 -11.00 -5.67
CA HIS A 20 4.75 -11.70 -4.50
C HIS A 20 5.64 -12.79 -3.84
N ARG A 21 6.16 -12.47 -2.65
CA ARG A 21 6.51 -13.48 -1.61
C ARG A 21 5.39 -13.66 -0.58
N GLN A 22 4.54 -12.66 -0.38
CA GLN A 22 3.34 -12.72 0.46
C GLN A 22 2.13 -12.13 -0.29
N PRO A 23 1.22 -12.97 -0.82
CA PRO A 23 0.06 -12.48 -1.57
C PRO A 23 -1.05 -11.90 -0.68
N CYS A 24 -1.00 -12.14 0.63
CA CYS A 24 -2.05 -11.76 1.59
C CYS A 24 -1.47 -11.01 2.79
N ILE A 25 -1.91 -9.77 2.98
CA ILE A 25 -1.64 -8.91 4.14
C ILE A 25 -2.64 -9.30 5.23
N GLN A 26 -2.15 -9.80 6.35
CA GLN A 26 -3.00 -10.25 7.46
C GLN A 26 -3.48 -9.07 8.33
N PRO A 27 -4.61 -9.21 9.05
CA PRO A 27 -5.00 -8.26 10.08
C PRO A 27 -3.88 -8.04 11.09
N GLY A 28 -3.69 -6.79 11.50
CA GLY A 28 -2.60 -6.39 12.39
C GLY A 28 -1.30 -6.06 11.68
N THR A 29 -1.08 -6.49 10.44
CA THR A 29 0.14 -6.15 9.68
C THR A 29 0.09 -4.70 9.17
N VAL A 30 1.23 -3.99 9.23
CA VAL A 30 1.36 -2.68 8.57
C VAL A 30 1.66 -2.86 7.08
N TYR A 31 0.99 -2.08 6.25
CA TYR A 31 1.08 -2.10 4.79
C TYR A 31 1.03 -0.67 4.23
N LEU A 32 1.41 -0.48 2.96
CA LEU A 32 1.25 0.80 2.28
C LEU A 32 -0.04 0.80 1.46
N GLU A 33 -0.86 1.84 1.61
CA GLU A 33 -2.01 2.10 0.75
C GLU A 33 -1.64 3.20 -0.23
N HIS A 34 -1.58 2.86 -1.52
CA HIS A 34 -1.48 3.83 -2.60
C HIS A 34 -2.88 4.23 -3.03
N VAL A 35 -3.12 5.53 -3.11
CA VAL A 35 -4.40 6.10 -3.49
C VAL A 35 -4.17 7.10 -4.62
N ALA A 36 -4.70 6.80 -5.80
CA ALA A 36 -4.69 7.70 -6.95
C ALA A 36 -6.04 8.43 -7.05
N ALA A 37 -6.00 9.75 -7.19
CA ALA A 37 -7.18 10.59 -7.36
C ALA A 37 -7.56 10.73 -8.85
N PRO A 38 -8.85 10.97 -9.17
CA PRO A 38 -9.35 11.10 -10.55
C PRO A 38 -8.81 12.32 -11.33
N ASP A 39 -8.21 13.28 -10.64
CA ASP A 39 -7.59 14.49 -11.21
C ASP A 39 -6.16 14.25 -11.71
N HIS A 40 -5.65 13.01 -11.60
CA HIS A 40 -4.54 12.58 -12.43
C HIS A 40 -5.04 12.59 -13.88
N ASP A 41 -4.31 13.22 -14.81
CA ASP A 41 -4.60 13.33 -16.26
C ASP A 41 -4.72 11.97 -17.02
N ASP A 42 -4.98 10.88 -16.31
CA ASP A 42 -5.27 9.56 -16.85
C ASP A 42 -6.69 9.54 -17.43
N ILE A 43 -6.73 9.61 -18.76
CA ILE A 43 -7.93 9.43 -19.59
C ILE A 43 -8.57 8.09 -19.22
N GLY A 44 -9.58 8.12 -18.33
CA GLY A 44 -10.40 6.96 -17.98
C GLY A 44 -10.52 6.63 -16.50
N ASN A 45 -9.80 7.30 -15.60
CA ASN A 45 -9.93 7.02 -14.17
C ASN A 45 -11.07 7.84 -13.53
N THR A 46 -12.30 7.32 -13.61
CA THR A 46 -13.51 7.99 -13.08
C THR A 46 -13.66 7.89 -11.56
N GLY A 47 -12.72 7.22 -10.86
CA GLY A 47 -12.82 6.94 -9.43
C GLY A 47 -11.48 6.89 -8.71
N TRP A 48 -11.54 6.84 -7.39
CA TRP A 48 -10.34 6.71 -6.57
C TRP A 48 -9.82 5.27 -6.65
N TRP A 49 -8.62 5.09 -7.21
CA TRP A 49 -7.98 3.78 -7.24
C TRP A 49 -7.16 3.56 -5.97
N ARG A 50 -7.27 2.36 -5.38
CA ARG A 50 -6.57 1.97 -4.16
C ARG A 50 -5.79 0.69 -4.39
N GLN A 51 -4.52 0.69 -4.01
CA GLN A 51 -3.63 -0.45 -4.14
C GLN A 51 -2.91 -0.72 -2.82
N PRO A 52 -3.18 -1.85 -2.14
CA PRO A 52 -2.39 -2.30 -1.00
C PRO A 52 -1.05 -2.92 -1.45
N GLU A 53 0.05 -2.47 -0.84
CA GLU A 53 1.40 -3.00 -0.98
C GLU A 53 1.86 -3.58 0.36
N CYS A 54 2.36 -4.82 0.36
CA CYS A 54 2.85 -5.48 1.58
C CYS A 54 4.21 -4.94 2.03
N ALA A 55 4.60 -5.23 3.27
CA ALA A 55 5.86 -4.74 3.82
C ALA A 55 7.11 -5.27 3.07
N ASP A 56 7.05 -6.48 2.53
CA ASP A 56 8.16 -7.08 1.79
C ASP A 56 8.39 -6.37 0.46
N ASP A 57 7.31 -6.13 -0.31
CA ASP A 57 7.37 -5.38 -1.55
C ASP A 57 7.77 -3.92 -1.28
N ALA A 58 7.20 -3.29 -0.23
CA ALA A 58 7.60 -1.95 0.17
C ALA A 58 9.11 -1.87 0.45
N ARG A 59 9.72 -2.88 1.07
CA ARG A 59 11.18 -2.94 1.27
C ARG A 59 11.93 -3.16 -0.03
N ALA A 60 11.46 -4.07 -0.89
CA ALA A 60 12.06 -4.33 -2.20
C ALA A 60 12.09 -3.06 -3.08
N TYR A 61 11.06 -2.23 -3.00
CA TYR A 61 10.95 -0.95 -3.70
C TYR A 61 11.46 0.26 -2.90
N GLN A 62 12.28 0.04 -1.87
CA GLN A 62 12.94 1.09 -1.07
C GLN A 62 11.98 2.04 -0.31
N ARG A 63 10.72 1.64 -0.13
CA ARG A 63 9.67 2.33 0.65
C ARG A 63 9.52 1.80 2.08
N GLY A 64 10.31 0.79 2.49
CA GLY A 64 10.22 0.13 3.79
C GLY A 64 10.28 1.08 5.00
N HIS A 65 11.00 2.19 4.89
CA HIS A 65 11.08 3.21 5.94
C HIS A 65 9.71 3.78 6.36
N LEU A 66 8.72 3.78 5.46
CA LEU A 66 7.35 4.22 5.77
C LEU A 66 6.61 3.21 6.66
N ILE A 67 6.88 1.92 6.47
CA ILE A 67 6.37 0.84 7.34
C ILE A 67 6.99 0.98 8.72
N ASP A 68 8.32 1.11 8.78
CA ASP A 68 9.07 1.18 10.04
C ASP A 68 8.66 2.41 10.87
N ALA A 69 8.47 3.57 10.22
CA ALA A 69 7.97 4.78 10.87
C ALA A 69 6.55 4.63 11.42
N ARG A 70 5.71 3.79 10.80
CA ARG A 70 4.35 3.51 11.27
C ARG A 70 4.36 2.49 12.41
N GLU A 71 5.22 1.49 12.38
CA GLU A 71 5.40 0.52 13.46
C GLU A 71 5.98 1.18 14.72
N ALA A 72 6.87 2.17 14.58
CA ALA A 72 7.41 2.95 15.70
C ALA A 72 6.38 3.86 16.38
N ARG A 73 5.18 4.04 15.80
CA ARG A 73 4.10 4.86 16.33
C ARG A 73 2.96 3.94 16.78
N PRO A 74 2.73 3.77 18.10
CA PRO A 74 1.70 2.89 18.62
C PRO A 74 0.29 3.26 18.11
#